data_AF-A0A927U802-F1
#
_entry.id   AF-A0A927U802-F1
#
_cell.length_a   1.000
_cell.length_b   1.000
_cell.length_c   1.000
_cell.angle_alpha   90.00
_cell.angle_beta   90.00
_cell.angle_gamma   90.00
#
_symmetry.space_group_name_H-M   'P 1'
#
loop_
_entity.id
_entity.type
_entity.pdbx_description
1 polymer ?
#
loop_
_entity_poly.entity_id
_entity_poly.type
_entity_poly.pdbx_seq_one_letter_code
_entity_poly.pdbx_strand_id
1 'polypeptide(L)'
;MKKFVKSMLMVAVAGTLLVGYSTSAQAANIGYENVTQDTLNAANELHAYYGSKIPQEAVTLAEANAKYYADAIMADPELVTDYDRINAAAYMVSLHCAESQYGSDDLKAYKSPAGPFVYGVYTCAGSTRALGRILDYMGYNWYHVNENENKHQWCVVEMDGQLGFADGMGGFAGYGEMVNGMTLPDGQVIMFAE
;
A
#
# COMPACT_ATOMS: atom_id res chain seq x y z
N MET A 1 -36.49 -38.60 -26.61
CA MET A 1 -36.20 -37.60 -27.66
C MET A 1 -36.46 -36.21 -27.10
N LYS A 2 -35.51 -35.30 -27.33
CA LYS A 2 -35.48 -33.89 -26.90
C LYS A 2 -36.55 -33.04 -27.62
N LYS A 3 -36.96 -31.93 -26.98
CA LYS A 3 -37.19 -30.58 -27.56
C LYS A 3 -37.51 -29.62 -26.39
N PHE A 4 -36.52 -28.95 -25.80
CA PHE A 4 -36.10 -27.57 -26.10
C PHE A 4 -37.27 -26.58 -26.28
N VAL A 5 -37.48 -25.73 -25.27
CA VAL A 5 -38.20 -24.45 -25.40
C VAL A 5 -37.23 -23.33 -25.09
N LYS A 6 -37.30 -22.29 -25.91
CA LYS A 6 -36.35 -21.21 -26.14
C LYS A 6 -36.81 -19.95 -25.39
N SER A 7 -35.89 -19.37 -24.62
CA SER A 7 -35.68 -17.95 -24.32
C SER A 7 -36.88 -17.02 -24.03
N MET A 8 -36.87 -16.39 -22.86
CA MET A 8 -37.30 -14.99 -22.75
C MET A 8 -36.30 -14.19 -21.93
N LEU A 9 -35.76 -13.18 -22.61
CA LEU A 9 -34.87 -12.13 -22.18
C LEU A 9 -35.59 -11.21 -21.17
N MET A 10 -34.99 -10.92 -20.02
CA MET A 10 -35.30 -9.70 -19.26
C MET A 10 -34.03 -8.88 -19.06
N VAL A 11 -33.90 -7.92 -19.97
CA VAL A 11 -33.35 -6.56 -19.87
C VAL A 11 -32.52 -6.26 -18.62
N ALA A 12 -31.25 -5.94 -18.89
CA ALA A 12 -30.32 -5.27 -18.00
C ALA A 12 -30.88 -3.94 -17.49
N VAL A 13 -30.82 -3.73 -16.17
CA VAL A 13 -30.65 -2.37 -15.63
C VAL A 13 -29.15 -2.17 -15.50
N ALA A 14 -28.65 -1.21 -16.27
CA ALA A 14 -27.29 -0.72 -16.19
C ALA A 14 -27.06 -0.14 -14.78
N GLY A 15 -26.58 -0.99 -13.88
CA GLY A 15 -25.83 -0.54 -12.71
C GLY A 15 -24.45 -0.19 -13.21
N THR A 16 -24.15 1.11 -13.21
CA THR A 16 -22.80 1.65 -13.36
C THR A 16 -21.80 0.74 -12.67
N LEU A 17 -20.79 0.24 -13.39
CA LEU A 17 -19.64 -0.42 -12.77
C LEU A 17 -18.99 0.60 -11.83
N LEU A 18 -19.42 0.61 -10.58
CA LEU A 18 -18.54 0.93 -9.47
C LEU A 18 -17.47 -0.16 -9.54
N VAL A 19 -16.25 0.22 -9.93
CA VAL A 19 -15.07 -0.62 -9.75
C VAL A 19 -14.81 -0.66 -8.24
N GLY A 20 -15.71 -1.33 -7.53
CA GLY A 20 -15.58 -1.59 -6.11
C GLY A 20 -14.40 -2.52 -5.99
N TYR A 21 -13.43 -2.13 -5.16
CA TYR A 21 -12.45 -3.07 -4.65
C TYR A 21 -13.26 -4.23 -4.06
N SER A 22 -13.27 -5.35 -4.76
CA SER A 22 -14.04 -6.50 -4.31
C SER A 22 -13.48 -6.87 -2.96
N THR A 23 -14.34 -6.86 -1.94
CA THR A 23 -14.12 -7.40 -0.59
C THR A 23 -13.95 -8.93 -0.64
N SER A 24 -13.20 -9.43 -1.62
CA SER A 24 -12.82 -10.82 -1.76
C SER A 24 -11.74 -11.09 -0.71
N ALA A 25 -12.19 -11.31 0.51
CA ALA A 25 -11.42 -11.79 1.65
C ALA A 25 -10.04 -11.13 1.80
N GLN A 26 -10.00 -9.83 2.12
CA GLN A 26 -8.80 -9.27 2.75
C GLN A 26 -8.50 -10.13 3.99
N ALA A 27 -7.30 -10.67 4.08
CA ALA A 27 -6.86 -11.34 5.29
C ALA A 27 -6.97 -10.34 6.46
N ALA A 28 -7.55 -10.77 7.59
CA ALA A 28 -7.66 -9.91 8.77
C ALA A 28 -6.27 -9.54 9.29
N ASN A 29 -6.09 -8.29 9.73
CA ASN A 29 -4.86 -7.83 10.36
C ASN A 29 -4.40 -8.83 11.43
N ILE A 30 -3.13 -9.21 11.39
CA ILE A 30 -2.59 -10.19 12.33
C ILE A 30 -2.22 -9.54 13.67
N GLY A 31 -2.00 -8.22 13.69
CA GLY A 31 -1.56 -7.49 14.88
C GLY A 31 -0.05 -7.60 15.11
N TYR A 32 0.54 -6.52 15.64
CA TYR A 32 1.98 -6.36 15.79
C TYR A 32 2.64 -7.48 16.60
N GLU A 33 2.00 -7.92 17.67
CA GLU A 33 2.51 -8.97 18.55
C GLU A 33 2.57 -10.36 17.89
N ASN A 34 1.87 -10.55 16.76
CA ASN A 34 1.82 -11.80 16.02
C ASN A 34 2.69 -11.79 14.76
N VAL A 35 3.44 -10.70 14.52
CA VAL A 35 4.41 -10.62 13.43
C VAL A 35 5.57 -11.57 13.68
N THR A 36 5.79 -12.49 12.75
CA THR A 36 6.88 -13.47 12.75
C THR A 36 7.67 -13.41 11.45
N GLN A 37 8.85 -14.05 11.44
CA GLN A 37 9.63 -14.15 10.20
C GLN A 37 8.85 -14.86 9.09
N ASP A 38 8.00 -15.83 9.42
CA ASP A 38 7.18 -16.54 8.43
C ASP A 38 6.13 -15.62 7.82
N THR A 39 5.47 -14.78 8.61
CA THR A 39 4.52 -13.78 8.10
C THR A 39 5.23 -12.74 7.22
N LEU A 40 6.44 -12.32 7.60
CA LEU A 40 7.24 -11.37 6.84
C LEU A 40 7.75 -11.97 5.53
N ASN A 41 8.12 -13.25 5.52
CA ASN A 41 8.51 -13.97 4.31
C ASN A 41 7.32 -14.12 3.36
N ALA A 42 6.15 -14.48 3.89
CA ALA A 42 4.92 -14.57 3.09
C ALA A 42 4.54 -13.22 2.45
N ALA A 43 4.65 -12.12 3.20
CA ALA A 43 4.44 -10.77 2.66
C ALA A 43 5.49 -10.42 1.58
N ASN A 44 6.76 -10.78 1.80
CA ASN A 44 7.82 -10.59 0.81
C ASN A 44 7.55 -11.31 -0.51
N GLU A 45 7.01 -12.53 -0.44
CA GLU A 45 6.59 -13.29 -1.62
C GLU A 45 5.36 -12.68 -2.30
N LEU A 46 4.35 -12.27 -1.52
CA LEU A 46 3.10 -11.69 -2.02
C LEU A 46 3.33 -10.39 -2.79
N HIS A 47 4.13 -9.48 -2.24
CA HIS A 47 4.34 -8.14 -2.80
C HIS A 47 5.57 -8.03 -3.70
N ALA A 48 6.35 -9.12 -3.80
CA ALA A 48 7.56 -9.22 -4.61
C ALA A 48 8.48 -8.00 -4.44
N TYR A 49 8.74 -7.58 -3.20
CA TYR A 49 9.36 -6.29 -2.90
C TYR A 49 10.70 -6.07 -3.60
N TYR A 50 11.55 -7.09 -3.62
CA TYR A 50 12.93 -6.97 -4.09
C TYR A 50 13.15 -7.83 -5.33
N GLY A 51 13.56 -7.19 -6.42
CA GLY A 51 14.01 -7.89 -7.62
C GLY A 51 15.45 -8.38 -7.48
N SER A 52 15.85 -9.32 -8.34
CA SER A 52 17.19 -9.94 -8.34
C SER A 52 18.36 -8.99 -8.63
N LYS A 53 18.08 -7.75 -9.04
CA LYS A 53 19.10 -6.74 -9.35
C LYS A 53 19.52 -5.91 -8.14
N ILE A 54 18.75 -5.96 -7.05
CA ILE A 54 19.06 -5.19 -5.84
C ILE A 54 20.06 -5.99 -5.01
N PRO A 55 21.23 -5.42 -4.67
CA PRO A 55 22.21 -6.08 -3.81
C PRO A 55 21.63 -6.46 -2.44
N GLN A 56 22.05 -7.61 -1.89
CA GLN A 56 21.50 -8.15 -0.66
C GLN A 56 21.74 -7.22 0.54
N GLU A 57 22.84 -6.47 0.56
CA GLU A 57 23.11 -5.47 1.59
C GLU A 57 22.06 -4.36 1.60
N ALA A 58 21.62 -3.92 0.42
CA ALA A 58 20.59 -2.88 0.30
C ALA A 58 19.20 -3.42 0.69
N VAL A 59 18.92 -4.69 0.39
CA VAL A 59 17.71 -5.37 0.90
C VAL A 59 17.74 -5.38 2.42
N THR A 60 18.83 -5.84 3.03
CA THR A 60 18.98 -5.88 4.50
C THR A 60 18.81 -4.49 5.14
N LEU A 61 19.36 -3.44 4.54
CA LEU A 61 19.20 -2.06 5.00
C LEU A 61 17.75 -1.57 4.89
N ALA A 62 17.08 -1.86 3.77
CA ALA A 62 15.68 -1.50 3.58
C ALA A 62 14.75 -2.20 4.59
N GLU A 63 14.98 -3.49 4.85
CA GLU A 63 14.27 -4.27 5.87
C GLU A 63 14.51 -3.71 7.28
N ALA A 64 15.76 -3.36 7.61
CA ALA A 64 16.11 -2.77 8.88
C ALA A 64 15.42 -1.39 9.09
N ASN A 65 15.37 -0.56 8.04
CA ASN A 65 14.65 0.71 8.08
C ASN A 65 13.14 0.52 8.26
N ALA A 66 12.52 -0.37 7.48
CA ALA A 66 11.08 -0.64 7.61
C ALA A 66 10.73 -1.13 9.02
N LYS A 67 11.52 -2.07 9.56
CA LYS A 67 11.36 -2.54 10.93
C LYS A 67 11.55 -1.43 11.96
N TYR A 68 12.59 -0.60 11.80
CA TYR A 68 12.87 0.50 12.71
C TYR A 68 11.69 1.47 12.81
N TYR A 69 11.10 1.85 11.68
CA TYR A 69 9.94 2.74 11.68
C TYR A 69 8.70 2.07 12.26
N ALA A 70 8.43 0.80 11.91
CA ALA A 70 7.33 0.05 12.49
C ALA A 70 7.44 -0.03 14.03
N ASP A 71 8.60 -0.42 14.55
CA ASP A 71 8.84 -0.52 16.00
C ASP A 71 8.65 0.85 16.68
N ALA A 72 9.18 1.92 16.09
CA ALA A 72 9.06 3.27 16.65
C ALA A 72 7.60 3.74 16.70
N ILE A 73 6.84 3.52 15.63
CA ILE A 73 5.43 3.91 15.54
C ILE A 73 4.58 3.09 16.52
N MET A 74 4.81 1.77 16.61
CA MET A 74 4.06 0.90 17.52
C MET A 74 4.39 1.17 19.00
N ALA A 75 5.57 1.72 19.30
CA ALA A 75 5.99 2.08 20.64
C ALA A 75 5.52 3.47 21.09
N ASP A 76 5.00 4.31 20.18
CA ASP A 76 4.55 5.66 20.50
C ASP A 76 3.18 5.65 21.21
N PRO A 77 3.11 6.09 22.48
CA PRO A 77 1.86 6.09 23.24
C PRO A 77 0.85 7.15 22.77
N GLU A 78 1.26 8.13 21.98
CA GLU A 78 0.36 9.15 21.41
C GLU A 78 -0.41 8.61 20.19
N LEU A 79 0.08 7.56 19.54
CA LEU A 79 -0.55 6.92 18.39
C LEU A 79 -1.49 5.80 18.88
N VAL A 80 -2.74 6.19 19.14
CA VAL A 80 -3.74 5.34 19.80
C VAL A 80 -4.48 4.45 18.79
N THR A 81 -4.91 5.04 17.68
CA THR A 81 -5.74 4.36 16.66
C THR A 81 -4.89 3.73 15.56
N ASP A 82 -5.47 2.82 14.78
CA ASP A 82 -4.82 2.32 13.57
C ASP A 82 -4.58 3.46 12.58
N TYR A 83 -5.54 4.37 12.45
CA TYR A 83 -5.39 5.58 11.65
C TYR A 83 -4.15 6.40 12.05
N ASP A 84 -3.94 6.68 13.34
CA ASP A 84 -2.80 7.48 13.81
C ASP A 84 -1.46 6.84 13.38
N ARG A 85 -1.36 5.52 13.59
CA ARG A 85 -0.15 4.74 13.28
C ARG A 85 0.11 4.63 11.79
N ILE A 86 -0.92 4.33 11.00
CA ILE A 86 -0.78 4.16 9.56
C ILE A 86 -0.54 5.52 8.88
N ASN A 87 -1.16 6.60 9.37
CA ASN A 87 -0.88 7.95 8.92
C ASN A 87 0.57 8.36 9.23
N ALA A 88 1.08 8.01 10.41
CA ALA A 88 2.49 8.22 10.76
C ALA A 88 3.43 7.43 9.83
N ALA A 89 3.11 6.18 9.52
CA ALA A 89 3.89 5.37 8.57
C ALA A 89 3.93 5.99 7.17
N ALA A 90 2.77 6.44 6.67
CA ALA A 90 2.67 7.13 5.38
C ALA A 90 3.50 8.41 5.37
N TYR A 91 3.38 9.24 6.41
CA TYR A 91 4.17 10.46 6.56
C TYR A 91 5.68 10.17 6.56
N MET A 92 6.14 9.15 7.30
CA MET A 92 7.55 8.76 7.33
C MET A 92 8.09 8.39 5.95
N VAL A 93 7.34 7.66 5.12
CA VAL A 93 7.74 7.34 3.75
C VAL A 93 7.81 8.60 2.89
N SER A 94 6.88 9.55 3.08
CA SER A 94 6.87 10.80 2.30
C SER A 94 8.11 11.66 2.57
N LEU A 95 8.66 11.61 3.80
CA LEU A 95 9.93 12.28 4.12
C LEU A 95 11.10 11.69 3.33
N HIS A 96 11.17 10.36 3.18
CA HIS A 96 12.17 9.73 2.30
C HIS A 96 11.95 10.10 0.84
N CYS A 97 10.69 10.17 0.41
CA CYS A 97 10.34 10.59 -0.95
C CYS A 97 10.79 12.04 -1.23
N ALA A 98 10.61 12.95 -0.28
CA ALA A 98 11.01 14.35 -0.41
C ALA A 98 12.53 14.54 -0.59
N GLU A 99 13.32 13.65 0.00
CA GLU A 99 14.79 13.63 -0.14
C GLU A 99 15.28 12.76 -1.32
N SER A 100 14.35 12.12 -2.04
CA SER A 100 14.66 11.20 -3.14
C SER A 100 14.32 11.79 -4.50
N GLN A 101 15.01 11.33 -5.54
CA GLN A 101 14.68 11.65 -6.92
C GLN A 101 13.50 10.81 -7.41
N TYR A 102 12.44 11.47 -7.88
CA TYR A 102 11.38 10.76 -8.61
C TYR A 102 11.90 10.32 -9.98
N GLY A 103 11.88 9.01 -10.28
CA GLY A 103 12.40 8.49 -11.54
C GLY A 103 12.72 7.01 -11.50
N SER A 104 13.52 6.55 -12.46
CA SER A 104 13.91 5.14 -12.57
C SER A 104 15.42 4.95 -12.56
N ASP A 105 15.86 3.79 -12.09
CA ASP A 105 17.24 3.34 -12.09
C ASP A 105 17.39 1.93 -12.71
N ASP A 106 18.64 1.50 -12.94
CA ASP A 106 18.97 0.22 -13.56
C ASP A 106 18.81 -0.99 -12.62
N LEU A 107 18.97 -0.78 -11.31
CA LEU A 107 18.78 -1.77 -10.24
C LEU A 107 17.30 -2.08 -10.01
N LYS A 108 16.40 -1.25 -10.54
CA LYS A 108 14.96 -1.28 -10.28
C LYS A 108 14.63 -1.01 -8.81
N ALA A 109 15.47 -0.24 -8.11
CA ALA A 109 15.24 0.15 -6.72
C ALA A 109 14.06 1.14 -6.59
N TYR A 110 13.85 2.00 -7.58
CA TYR A 110 12.78 3.00 -7.59
C TYR A 110 11.36 2.47 -7.35
N LYS A 111 11.15 1.16 -7.58
CA LYS A 111 9.87 0.48 -7.40
C LYS A 111 9.88 -0.55 -6.26
N SER A 112 10.85 -0.48 -5.36
CA SER A 112 10.98 -1.34 -4.17
C SER A 112 11.12 -0.48 -2.90
N PRO A 113 11.05 -1.07 -1.69
CA PRO A 113 11.36 -0.35 -0.46
C PRO A 113 12.78 0.23 -0.43
N ALA A 114 13.74 -0.41 -1.11
CA ALA A 114 15.13 0.05 -1.14
C ALA A 114 15.32 1.37 -1.90
N GLY A 115 14.40 1.72 -2.81
CA GLY A 115 14.43 3.00 -3.52
C GLY A 115 14.46 4.20 -2.56
N PRO A 116 13.35 4.50 -1.87
CA PRO A 116 13.29 5.60 -0.93
C PRO A 116 14.18 5.39 0.31
N PHE A 117 14.29 4.17 0.84
CA PHE A 117 15.03 3.96 2.10
C PHE A 117 16.56 3.89 1.97
N VAL A 118 17.10 3.64 0.77
CA VAL A 118 18.55 3.38 0.60
C VAL A 118 19.15 4.16 -0.57
N TYR A 119 18.50 4.15 -1.73
CA TYR A 119 19.10 4.66 -2.97
C TYR A 119 18.75 6.11 -3.31
N GLY A 120 17.79 6.72 -2.61
CA GLY A 120 17.36 8.08 -2.91
C GLY A 120 16.67 8.21 -4.27
N VAL A 121 15.99 7.14 -4.73
CA VAL A 121 15.24 7.12 -5.99
C VAL A 121 13.91 6.42 -5.79
N TYR A 122 12.82 6.95 -6.33
CA TYR A 122 11.50 6.36 -6.13
C TYR A 122 10.53 6.66 -7.28
N THR A 123 9.45 5.88 -7.31
CA THR A 123 8.17 6.23 -7.93
C THR A 123 7.04 5.91 -6.97
N CYS A 124 5.79 6.20 -7.34
CA CYS A 124 4.61 5.78 -6.57
C CYS A 124 4.61 4.27 -6.23
N ALA A 125 5.12 3.42 -7.12
CA ALA A 125 5.28 1.99 -6.88
C ALA A 125 6.28 1.66 -5.75
N GLY A 126 7.35 2.45 -5.63
CA GLY A 126 8.38 2.29 -4.61
C GLY A 126 7.92 2.81 -3.26
N SER A 127 7.30 3.99 -3.21
CA SER A 127 6.74 4.54 -1.98
C SER A 127 5.61 3.67 -1.42
N THR A 128 4.74 3.12 -2.28
CA THR A 128 3.65 2.21 -1.87
C THR A 128 4.22 0.94 -1.25
N ARG A 129 5.24 0.35 -1.87
CA ARG A 129 5.92 -0.83 -1.31
C ARG A 129 6.72 -0.53 -0.04
N ALA A 130 7.35 0.64 0.06
CA ALA A 130 8.04 1.06 1.26
C ALA A 130 7.06 1.21 2.45
N LEU A 131 5.90 1.83 2.21
CA LEU A 131 4.81 1.93 3.18
C LEU A 131 4.28 0.54 3.54
N GLY A 132 3.92 -0.26 2.54
CA GLY A 132 3.47 -1.63 2.73
C GLY A 132 4.44 -2.47 3.58
N ARG A 133 5.75 -2.28 3.40
CA ARG A 133 6.73 -3.00 4.19
C ARG A 133 6.72 -2.60 5.66
N ILE A 134 6.55 -1.32 5.96
CA ILE A 134 6.32 -0.86 7.35
C ILE A 134 5.03 -1.50 7.90
N LEU A 135 3.96 -1.51 7.12
CA LEU A 135 2.66 -2.12 7.51
C LEU A 135 2.78 -3.61 7.82
N ASP A 136 3.54 -4.37 7.04
CA ASP A 136 3.81 -5.79 7.31
C ASP A 136 4.48 -5.98 8.68
N TYR A 137 5.47 -5.14 9.00
CA TYR A 137 6.16 -5.18 10.29
C TYR A 137 5.28 -4.73 11.46
N MET A 138 4.24 -3.95 11.18
CA MET A 138 3.22 -3.55 12.16
C MET A 138 2.08 -4.58 12.29
N GLY A 139 2.02 -5.58 11.41
CA GLY A 139 1.00 -6.63 11.42
C GLY A 139 -0.31 -6.24 10.73
N TYR A 140 -0.30 -5.21 9.87
CA TYR A 140 -1.44 -4.84 9.03
C TYR A 140 -1.37 -5.57 7.69
N ASN A 141 -2.51 -6.09 7.25
CA ASN A 141 -2.65 -6.56 5.88
C ASN A 141 -3.08 -5.41 4.98
N TRP A 142 -2.49 -5.36 3.79
CA TRP A 142 -2.74 -4.29 2.85
C TRP A 142 -2.73 -4.80 1.42
N TYR A 143 -3.35 -4.03 0.53
CA TYR A 143 -3.42 -4.31 -0.90
C TYR A 143 -2.80 -3.19 -1.70
N HIS A 144 -2.01 -3.55 -2.72
CA HIS A 144 -1.36 -2.61 -3.61
C HIS A 144 -2.29 -2.25 -4.78
N VAL A 145 -2.80 -1.03 -4.79
CA VAL A 145 -3.66 -0.56 -5.87
C VAL A 145 -2.84 -0.16 -7.10
N ASN A 146 -3.31 -0.52 -8.30
CA ASN A 146 -2.69 -0.24 -9.59
C ASN A 146 -1.25 -0.78 -9.72
N GLU A 147 -0.97 -1.90 -9.06
CA GLU A 147 0.37 -2.48 -9.03
C GLU A 147 0.90 -2.73 -10.45
N ASN A 148 2.07 -2.16 -10.75
CA ASN A 148 2.74 -2.23 -12.06
C ASN A 148 1.98 -1.55 -13.23
N GLU A 149 0.98 -0.72 -12.94
CA GLU A 149 0.33 0.13 -13.94
C GLU A 149 0.98 1.53 -13.97
N ASN A 150 0.89 2.23 -15.11
CA ASN A 150 1.22 3.65 -15.19
C ASN A 150 0.04 4.49 -14.68
N LYS A 151 -0.26 4.34 -13.39
CA LYS A 151 -1.24 5.09 -12.62
C LYS A 151 -0.68 5.31 -11.22
N HIS A 152 -1.27 6.25 -10.49
CA HIS A 152 -0.95 6.44 -9.08
C HIS A 152 -1.20 5.15 -8.28
N GLN A 153 -0.34 4.88 -7.31
CA GLN A 153 -0.29 3.64 -6.53
C GLN A 153 -0.33 3.98 -5.05
N TRP A 154 -1.07 3.19 -4.27
CA TRP A 154 -1.25 3.37 -2.83
C TRP A 154 -1.65 2.05 -2.15
N CYS A 155 -1.68 2.04 -0.82
CA CYS A 155 -2.13 0.92 -0.01
C CYS A 155 -3.62 1.06 0.31
N VAL A 156 -4.39 -0.02 0.15
CA VAL A 156 -5.70 -0.19 0.80
C VAL A 156 -5.50 -1.05 2.04
N VAL A 157 -6.06 -0.64 3.18
CA VAL A 157 -5.83 -1.25 4.49
C VAL A 157 -7.06 -1.11 5.38
N GLU A 158 -7.32 -2.09 6.24
CA GLU A 158 -8.34 -1.96 7.29
C GLU A 158 -7.75 -1.23 8.50
N MET A 159 -8.43 -0.16 8.92
CA MET A 159 -8.05 0.69 10.05
C MET A 159 -9.25 0.85 10.97
N ASP A 160 -9.09 0.55 12.26
CA ASP A 160 -10.12 0.77 13.28
C ASP A 160 -11.44 0.04 12.94
N GLY A 161 -11.34 -1.13 12.31
CA GLY A 161 -12.46 -1.99 11.91
C GLY A 161 -13.22 -1.54 10.66
N GLN A 162 -12.68 -0.59 9.88
CA GLN A 162 -13.25 -0.16 8.61
C GLN A 162 -12.21 0.01 7.51
N LEU A 163 -12.67 0.00 6.25
CA LEU A 163 -11.79 0.18 5.10
C LEU A 163 -11.19 1.59 5.08
N GLY A 164 -9.91 1.67 4.73
CA GLY A 164 -9.25 2.92 4.41
C GLY A 164 -8.11 2.73 3.41
N PHE A 165 -7.34 3.79 3.24
CA PHE A 165 -6.20 3.86 2.34
C PHE A 165 -5.04 4.57 3.03
N ALA A 166 -3.84 4.34 2.51
CA ALA A 166 -2.63 5.04 2.91
C ALA A 166 -1.70 5.25 1.71
N ASP A 167 -1.20 6.47 1.54
CA ASP A 167 -0.35 6.87 0.44
C ASP A 167 1.03 7.29 0.96
N GLY A 168 2.03 6.45 0.71
CA GLY A 168 3.40 6.72 1.14
C GLY A 168 4.08 7.87 0.39
N MET A 169 3.66 8.18 -0.84
CA MET A 169 4.16 9.35 -1.57
C MET A 169 3.47 10.63 -1.09
N GLY A 170 2.16 10.55 -0.87
CA GLY A 170 1.34 11.66 -0.39
C GLY A 170 1.56 12.01 1.09
N GLY A 171 1.98 11.04 1.90
CA GLY A 171 2.30 11.24 3.31
C GLY A 171 1.12 11.24 4.25
N PHE A 172 0.02 10.56 3.88
CA PHE A 172 -1.20 10.54 4.67
C PHE A 172 -1.95 9.22 4.53
N ALA A 173 -2.88 8.99 5.46
CA ALA A 173 -3.90 7.95 5.39
C ALA A 173 -5.31 8.54 5.56
N GLY A 174 -6.34 7.75 5.27
CA GLY A 174 -7.73 8.14 5.46
C GLY A 174 -8.70 6.98 5.36
N TYR A 175 -9.92 7.19 5.84
CA TYR A 175 -10.99 6.21 5.76
C TYR A 175 -11.71 6.25 4.41
N GLY A 176 -12.29 5.12 4.02
CA GLY A 176 -13.05 4.96 2.78
C GLY A 176 -12.17 4.63 1.58
N GLU A 177 -12.72 4.87 0.39
CA GLU A 177 -12.03 4.60 -0.87
C GLU A 177 -11.27 5.84 -1.35
N MET A 178 -9.99 5.65 -1.68
CA MET A 178 -9.25 6.64 -2.46
C MET A 178 -9.65 6.53 -3.93
N VAL A 179 -10.20 7.60 -4.49
CA VAL A 179 -10.37 7.77 -5.93
C VAL A 179 -9.21 8.59 -6.48
N ASN A 180 -9.06 8.70 -7.82
CA ASN A 180 -7.93 9.42 -8.43
C ASN A 180 -7.99 10.92 -8.11
N GLY A 181 -7.43 11.27 -6.96
CA GLY A 181 -7.53 12.54 -6.29
C GLY A 181 -8.34 12.46 -4.99
N MET A 182 -7.97 13.24 -3.99
CA MET A 182 -8.64 13.28 -2.69
C MET A 182 -8.93 14.71 -2.26
N THR A 183 -10.13 14.92 -1.70
CA THR A 183 -10.46 16.10 -0.91
C THR A 183 -10.02 15.92 0.54
N LEU A 184 -9.06 16.72 1.00
CA LEU A 184 -8.61 16.81 2.38
C LEU A 184 -9.73 17.37 3.29
N PRO A 185 -9.65 17.19 4.62
CA PRO A 185 -10.64 17.73 5.57
C PRO A 185 -10.82 19.26 5.50
N ASP A 186 -9.83 19.99 5.00
CA ASP A 186 -9.88 21.43 4.78
C ASP A 186 -10.47 21.84 3.41
N GLY A 187 -10.90 20.86 2.62
CA GLY A 187 -11.50 21.03 1.30
C GLY A 187 -10.51 21.09 0.14
N GLN A 188 -9.20 21.00 0.38
CA GLN A 188 -8.22 20.97 -0.72
C GLN A 188 -8.28 19.65 -1.47
N VAL A 189 -8.25 19.71 -2.81
CA VAL A 189 -8.20 18.50 -3.64
C VAL A 189 -6.78 18.27 -4.13
N ILE A 190 -6.15 17.20 -3.66
CA ILE A 190 -4.89 16.70 -4.24
C ILE A 190 -5.27 15.82 -5.42
N MET A 191 -4.84 16.15 -6.63
CA MET A 191 -4.98 15.30 -7.80
C MET A 191 -3.63 14.63 -8.09
N PHE A 192 -3.63 13.32 -8.30
CA PHE A 192 -2.43 12.62 -8.75
C PHE A 192 -2.41 12.62 -10.28
N ALA A 193 -1.24 12.89 -10.87
CA ALA A 193 -1.08 12.81 -12.31
C ALA A 193 -1.22 11.35 -12.76
N GLU A 194 -2.06 11.09 -13.77
CA GLU A 194 -2.13 9.80 -14.49
C GLU A 194 -1.07 9.70 -15.60
#